data_AF-A0A8E2AVJ6-F1
#
_entry.id   AF-A0A8E2AVJ6-F1
#
_cell.length_a   1.000
_cell.length_b   1.000
_cell.length_c   1.000
_cell.angle_alpha   90.00
_cell.angle_beta   90.00
_cell.angle_gamma   90.00
#
_symmetry.space_group_name_H-M   'P 1'
#
loop_
_entity.id
_entity.type
_entity.pdbx_description
1 polymer ?
#
loop_
_entity_poly.entity_id
_entity_poly.type
_entity_poly.pdbx_seq_one_letter_code
_entity_poly.pdbx_strand_id
1 'polypeptide(L)'
;MSLLSSADAHAEYRLLFRNPCFRNFYVTFMCAYRRLYLAKPILIQEQVADDPWKVLIAAMLLNKTAGKHAVPVFLDLTERWKTPQAMSLARPDVLEDLIKHLGLGKQRSKRIIELSQVYLGDPPIPGAMRVSRCYITVQTQACENGSIGLIKMRYPPTPVSHLPGSGPYALDSYRIFCEGAAAWESVLPSDKELIKYLKWKWAFNKLRQWDPSLGPGMLADLEYMEQLTKELHPQPD
;
A
#
# COMPACT_ATOMS: atom_id res chain seq x y z
N MET A 1 30.20 27.47 15.48
CA MET A 1 29.53 26.26 14.98
C MET A 1 30.44 25.63 13.94
N SER A 2 31.15 24.57 14.33
CA SER A 2 32.18 23.92 13.50
C SER A 2 31.54 23.03 12.45
N LEU A 3 31.79 23.35 11.18
CA LEU A 3 31.59 22.44 10.06
C LEU A 3 32.68 21.34 10.15
N LEU A 4 32.35 20.21 10.77
CA LEU A 4 33.19 19.02 10.64
C LEU A 4 33.22 18.63 9.16
N SER A 5 34.42 18.60 8.58
CA SER A 5 34.68 18.14 7.23
C SER A 5 34.18 16.70 7.06
N SER A 6 33.61 16.36 5.90
CA SER A 6 33.12 14.99 5.64
C SER A 6 34.22 13.93 5.75
N ALA A 7 35.50 14.34 5.70
CA ALA A 7 36.65 13.48 5.91
C ALA A 7 36.80 13.00 7.37
N ASP A 8 36.45 13.85 8.35
CA ASP A 8 36.57 13.53 9.78
C ASP A 8 35.49 12.53 10.23
N ALA A 9 34.26 12.68 9.74
CA ALA A 9 33.19 11.72 9.99
C ALA A 9 33.57 10.30 9.50
N HIS A 10 34.23 10.19 8.34
CA HIS A 10 34.70 8.91 7.82
C HIS A 10 35.84 8.30 8.64
N ALA A 11 36.66 9.10 9.31
CA ALA A 11 37.71 8.61 10.20
C ALA A 11 37.12 8.03 11.50
N GLU A 12 36.10 8.66 12.07
CA GLU A 12 35.39 8.17 13.26
C GLU A 12 34.68 6.82 13.00
N TYR A 13 34.01 6.66 11.86
CA TYR A 13 33.39 5.37 11.50
C TYR A 13 34.42 4.24 11.33
N ARG A 14 35.62 4.53 10.80
CA ARG A 14 36.69 3.52 10.68
C ARG A 14 37.14 2.99 12.03
N LEU A 15 37.11 3.81 13.09
CA LEU A 15 37.44 3.37 14.44
C LEU A 15 36.37 2.42 15.00
N LEU A 16 35.09 2.67 14.73
CA LEU A 16 34.00 1.77 15.12
C LEU A 16 34.16 0.38 14.48
N PHE A 17 34.54 0.30 13.20
CA PHE A 17 34.76 -0.99 12.53
C PHE A 17 35.95 -1.79 13.08
N ARG A 18 36.87 -1.17 13.84
CA ARG A 18 37.93 -1.88 14.56
C ARG A 18 37.43 -2.53 15.85
N ASN A 19 36.29 -2.10 16.38
CA ASN A 19 35.68 -2.71 17.55
C ASN A 19 34.97 -4.02 17.15
N PRO A 20 35.36 -5.19 17.70
CA PRO A 20 34.77 -6.48 17.32
C PRO A 20 33.27 -6.58 17.60
N CYS A 21 32.79 -5.99 18.70
CA CYS A 21 31.37 -5.99 19.05
C CYS A 21 30.55 -5.17 18.05
N PHE A 22 31.03 -3.99 17.66
CA PHE A 22 30.38 -3.19 16.64
C PHE A 22 30.39 -3.88 15.28
N ARG A 23 31.52 -4.48 14.88
CA ARG A 23 31.60 -5.24 13.63
C ARG A 23 30.60 -6.39 13.62
N ASN A 24 30.49 -7.14 14.71
CA ASN A 24 29.51 -8.23 14.82
C ASN A 24 28.07 -7.70 14.72
N PHE A 25 27.75 -6.65 15.48
CA PHE A 25 26.45 -5.99 15.42
C PHE A 25 26.12 -5.52 13.99
N TYR A 26 27.06 -4.84 13.32
CA TYR A 26 26.89 -4.34 11.96
C TYR A 26 26.62 -5.47 10.97
N VAL A 27 27.40 -6.56 11.03
CA VAL A 27 27.20 -7.73 10.16
C VAL A 27 25.81 -8.33 10.38
N THR A 28 25.41 -8.54 11.64
CA THR A 28 24.09 -9.08 11.98
C THR A 28 22.96 -8.17 11.51
N PHE A 29 23.08 -6.86 11.74
CA PHE A 29 22.14 -5.85 11.27
C PHE A 29 22.00 -5.87 9.75
N MET A 30 23.11 -5.83 9.00
CA MET A 30 23.08 -5.84 7.54
C MET A 30 22.49 -7.15 6.99
N CYS A 31 22.74 -8.28 7.64
CA CYS A 31 22.10 -9.55 7.31
C CYS A 31 20.58 -9.50 7.51
N ALA A 32 20.10 -9.01 8.65
CA ALA A 32 18.67 -8.86 8.92
C ALA A 32 18.01 -7.86 7.95
N TYR A 33 18.64 -6.71 7.72
CA TYR A 33 18.15 -5.70 6.78
C TYR A 33 18.06 -6.23 5.35
N ARG A 34 19.04 -7.03 4.90
CA ARG A 34 18.99 -7.71 3.60
C ARG A 34 17.86 -8.73 3.52
N ARG A 35 17.61 -9.49 4.58
CA ARG A 35 16.49 -10.44 4.62
C ARG A 35 15.15 -9.70 4.56
N LEU A 36 15.02 -8.59 5.29
CA LEU A 36 13.83 -7.74 5.23
C LEU A 36 13.61 -7.16 3.83
N TYR A 37 14.67 -6.72 3.14
CA TYR A 37 14.60 -6.30 1.74
C TYR A 37 14.03 -7.40 0.83
N LEU A 38 14.56 -8.62 0.95
CA LEU A 38 14.10 -9.78 0.18
C LEU A 38 12.67 -10.21 0.57
N ALA A 39 12.22 -9.86 1.77
CA ALA A 39 10.89 -10.18 2.27
C ALA A 39 9.79 -9.20 1.80
N LYS A 40 10.11 -8.26 0.89
CA LYS A 40 9.18 -7.25 0.39
C LYS A 40 7.88 -7.88 -0.15
N PRO A 41 6.69 -7.49 0.35
CA PRO A 41 5.43 -7.91 -0.23
C PRO A 41 5.28 -7.40 -1.66
N ILE A 42 4.94 -8.31 -2.58
CA ILE A 42 4.74 -8.00 -4.00
C ILE A 42 3.25 -7.72 -4.23
N LEU A 43 2.92 -6.47 -4.51
CA LEU A 43 1.56 -6.02 -4.78
C LEU A 43 1.46 -5.49 -6.21
N ILE A 44 0.41 -5.90 -6.93
CA ILE A 44 0.19 -5.47 -8.32
C ILE A 44 0.00 -3.95 -8.41
N GLN A 45 -0.53 -3.32 -7.37
CA GLN A 45 -0.68 -1.87 -7.29
C GLN A 45 0.65 -1.13 -7.40
N GLU A 46 1.75 -1.70 -6.90
CA GLU A 46 3.08 -1.09 -7.03
C GLU A 46 3.59 -1.14 -8.48
N GLN A 47 3.25 -2.20 -9.22
CA GLN A 47 3.67 -2.39 -10.61
C GLN A 47 2.96 -1.45 -11.60
N VAL A 48 1.81 -0.91 -11.21
CA VAL A 48 0.99 -0.01 -12.05
C VAL A 48 0.79 1.35 -11.38
N ALA A 49 1.66 1.71 -10.44
CA ALA A 49 1.53 2.89 -9.59
C ALA A 49 1.57 4.23 -10.37
N ASP A 50 2.14 4.21 -11.58
CA ASP A 50 2.18 5.33 -12.52
C ASP A 50 0.83 5.59 -13.21
N ASP A 51 -0.11 4.65 -13.12
CA ASP A 51 -1.44 4.73 -13.71
C ASP A 51 -2.53 4.53 -12.63
N PRO A 52 -3.05 5.63 -12.05
CA PRO A 52 -4.10 5.57 -11.03
C PRO A 52 -5.36 4.82 -11.48
N TRP A 53 -5.70 4.86 -12.77
CA TRP A 53 -6.84 4.12 -13.29
C TRP A 53 -6.60 2.61 -13.16
N LYS A 54 -5.42 2.12 -13.55
CA LYS A 54 -5.05 0.71 -13.37
C LYS A 54 -5.01 0.29 -11.90
N VAL A 55 -4.51 1.14 -10.99
CA VAL A 55 -4.54 0.85 -9.54
C VAL A 55 -5.97 0.65 -9.03
N LEU A 56 -6.90 1.49 -9.47
CA LEU A 56 -8.32 1.38 -9.08
C LEU A 56 -8.98 0.12 -9.66
N ILE A 57 -8.66 -0.26 -10.90
CA ILE A 57 -9.12 -1.51 -11.52
C ILE A 57 -8.58 -2.73 -10.75
N ALA A 58 -7.29 -2.74 -10.44
CA ALA A 58 -6.67 -3.80 -9.63
C ALA A 58 -7.35 -3.93 -8.26
N ALA A 59 -7.55 -2.81 -7.55
CA ALA A 59 -8.22 -2.80 -6.26
C ALA A 59 -9.66 -3.33 -6.33
N MET A 60 -10.38 -3.02 -7.41
CA MET A 60 -11.75 -3.50 -7.62
C MET A 60 -11.81 -5.02 -7.81
N LEU A 61 -10.87 -5.61 -8.55
CA LEU A 61 -10.77 -7.05 -8.74
C LEU A 61 -10.33 -7.79 -7.48
N LEU A 62 -9.40 -7.21 -6.72
CA LEU A 62 -8.86 -7.80 -5.49
C LEU A 62 -9.84 -7.74 -4.31
N ASN A 63 -10.86 -6.88 -4.37
CA ASN A 63 -11.84 -6.75 -3.28
C ASN A 63 -12.65 -8.04 -3.09
N LYS A 64 -12.33 -8.81 -2.05
CA LYS A 64 -12.88 -10.15 -1.76
C LYS A 64 -12.47 -11.25 -2.77
N THR A 65 -11.34 -11.08 -3.46
CA THR A 65 -10.78 -12.11 -4.34
C THR A 65 -9.28 -12.24 -4.10
N ALA A 66 -8.78 -13.47 -3.99
CA ALA A 66 -7.34 -13.70 -3.77
C ALA A 66 -6.51 -13.25 -4.98
N GLY A 67 -5.36 -12.63 -4.72
CA GLY A 67 -4.46 -12.12 -5.75
C GLY A 67 -4.05 -13.17 -6.78
N LYS A 68 -3.83 -14.42 -6.36
CA LYS A 68 -3.51 -15.54 -7.27
C LYS A 68 -4.54 -15.78 -8.39
N HIS A 69 -5.78 -15.33 -8.21
CA HIS A 69 -6.83 -15.42 -9.23
C HIS A 69 -7.08 -14.06 -9.90
N ALA A 70 -7.08 -12.97 -9.13
CA ALA A 70 -7.38 -11.64 -9.66
C ALA A 70 -6.25 -11.07 -10.54
N VAL A 71 -4.97 -11.36 -10.24
CA VAL A 71 -3.82 -10.77 -10.94
C VAL A 71 -3.73 -11.24 -12.40
N PRO A 72 -3.84 -12.55 -12.74
CA PRO A 72 -3.86 -12.97 -14.14
C PRO A 72 -4.97 -12.28 -14.95
N VAL A 73 -6.18 -12.21 -14.38
CA VAL A 73 -7.33 -11.54 -15.03
C VAL A 73 -7.08 -10.04 -15.20
N PHE A 74 -6.44 -9.38 -14.21
CA PHE A 74 -6.06 -7.98 -14.33
C PHE A 74 -5.08 -7.75 -15.50
N LEU A 75 -4.09 -8.63 -15.68
CA LEU A 75 -3.15 -8.55 -16.79
C LEU A 75 -3.87 -8.74 -18.13
N ASP A 76 -4.76 -9.72 -18.24
CA ASP A 76 -5.56 -9.95 -19.45
C ASP A 76 -6.45 -8.73 -19.78
N LEU A 77 -7.09 -8.14 -18.76
CA LEU A 77 -7.90 -6.93 -18.92
C LEU A 77 -7.08 -5.75 -19.42
N THR A 78 -5.94 -5.50 -18.81
CA THR A 78 -5.10 -4.34 -19.14
C THR A 78 -4.32 -4.52 -20.44
N GLU A 79 -4.16 -5.75 -20.94
CA GLU A 79 -3.68 -5.99 -22.30
C GLU A 79 -4.78 -5.77 -23.34
N ARG A 80 -6.01 -6.26 -23.07
CA ARG A 80 -7.15 -6.13 -23.99
C ARG A 80 -7.73 -4.72 -24.07
N TRP A 81 -7.78 -4.02 -22.95
CA TRP A 81 -8.29 -2.66 -22.80
C TRP A 81 -7.24 -1.80 -22.08
N LYS A 82 -6.23 -1.37 -22.85
CA LYS A 82 -5.04 -0.68 -22.32
C LYS A 82 -5.30 0.68 -21.67
N THR A 83 -6.43 1.31 -22.01
CA THR A 83 -6.75 2.68 -21.60
C THR A 83 -8.18 2.78 -21.05
N PRO A 84 -8.47 3.81 -20.22
CA PRO A 84 -9.84 4.07 -19.77
C PRO A 84 -10.79 4.30 -20.96
N GLN A 85 -10.34 4.90 -22.07
CA GLN A 85 -11.13 5.06 -23.29
C GLN A 85 -11.56 3.70 -23.85
N ALA A 86 -10.63 2.76 -24.04
CA ALA A 86 -10.94 1.43 -24.55
C ALA A 86 -11.89 0.67 -23.62
N MET A 87 -11.65 0.72 -22.30
CA MET A 87 -12.50 0.06 -21.31
C MET A 87 -13.90 0.67 -21.23
N SER A 88 -14.03 1.99 -21.39
CA SER A 88 -15.32 2.70 -21.34
C SER A 88 -16.30 2.29 -22.44
N LEU A 89 -15.75 1.78 -23.55
CA LEU A 89 -16.48 1.28 -24.73
C LEU A 89 -16.60 -0.26 -24.72
N ALA A 90 -16.08 -0.94 -23.70
CA ALA A 90 -16.14 -2.39 -23.62
C ALA A 90 -17.60 -2.86 -23.52
N ARG A 91 -17.91 -3.97 -24.19
CA ARG A 91 -19.22 -4.59 -24.05
C ARG A 91 -19.34 -5.25 -22.66
N PRO A 92 -20.40 -4.96 -21.88
CA PRO A 92 -20.55 -5.49 -20.52
C PRO A 92 -20.58 -7.02 -20.42
N ASP A 93 -21.18 -7.69 -21.40
CA ASP A 93 -21.29 -9.16 -21.46
C ASP A 93 -19.92 -9.82 -21.67
N VAL A 94 -19.12 -9.29 -22.60
CA VAL A 94 -17.75 -9.77 -22.87
C VAL A 94 -16.85 -9.59 -21.65
N LEU A 95 -16.96 -8.46 -20.96
CA LEU A 95 -16.21 -8.20 -19.74
C LEU A 95 -16.67 -9.10 -18.58
N GLU A 96 -17.99 -9.27 -18.42
CA GLU A 96 -18.55 -10.18 -17.41
C GLU A 96 -18.08 -11.61 -17.62
N ASP A 97 -18.11 -12.12 -18.85
CA ASP A 97 -17.66 -13.48 -19.17
C ASP A 97 -16.21 -13.72 -18.77
N LEU A 98 -15.35 -12.71 -18.92
CA LEU A 98 -13.95 -12.79 -18.53
C LEU A 98 -13.77 -12.84 -17.00
N ILE A 99 -14.57 -12.07 -16.25
CA ILE A 99 -14.35 -11.90 -14.80
C ILE A 99 -15.32 -12.67 -13.89
N LYS A 100 -16.37 -13.30 -14.44
CA LYS A 100 -17.45 -13.94 -13.65
C LYS A 100 -16.95 -15.00 -12.68
N HIS A 101 -15.88 -15.70 -13.03
CA HIS A 101 -15.26 -16.73 -12.20
C HIS A 101 -14.58 -16.17 -10.93
N LEU A 102 -14.34 -14.86 -10.86
CA LEU A 102 -13.82 -14.18 -9.67
C LEU A 102 -14.92 -13.84 -8.63
N GLY A 103 -16.18 -14.09 -8.98
CA GLY A 103 -17.36 -13.67 -8.20
C GLY A 103 -17.79 -12.24 -8.50
N LEU A 104 -19.08 -11.96 -8.28
CA LEU A 104 -19.70 -10.64 -8.49
C LEU A 104 -19.54 -10.07 -9.92
N GLY A 105 -19.41 -10.96 -10.93
CA GLY A 105 -19.05 -10.62 -12.31
C GLY A 105 -19.89 -9.48 -12.90
N LYS A 106 -21.22 -9.63 -12.89
CA LYS A 106 -22.17 -8.61 -13.39
C LYS A 106 -22.01 -7.23 -12.77
N GLN A 107 -21.82 -7.18 -11.45
CA GLN A 107 -21.67 -5.90 -10.74
C GLN A 107 -20.30 -5.29 -11.02
N ARG A 108 -19.25 -6.11 -11.01
CA ARG A 108 -17.88 -5.67 -11.30
C ARG A 108 -17.70 -5.19 -12.73
N SER A 109 -18.25 -5.89 -13.71
CA SER A 109 -18.13 -5.51 -15.14
C SER A 109 -18.77 -4.14 -15.38
N LYS A 110 -20.00 -3.95 -14.91
CA LYS A 110 -20.67 -2.64 -14.95
C LYS A 110 -19.84 -1.56 -14.27
N ARG A 111 -19.28 -1.84 -13.08
CA ARG A 111 -18.52 -0.88 -12.29
C ARG A 111 -17.20 -0.49 -12.92
N ILE A 112 -16.50 -1.43 -13.56
CA ILE A 112 -15.25 -1.18 -14.29
C ILE A 112 -15.49 -0.25 -15.48
N ILE A 113 -16.56 -0.50 -16.25
CA ILE A 113 -16.93 0.35 -17.39
C ILE A 113 -17.35 1.75 -16.89
N GLU A 114 -18.20 1.81 -15.88
CA GLU A 114 -18.66 3.07 -15.25
C GLU A 114 -17.47 3.88 -14.69
N LEU A 115 -16.54 3.23 -13.98
CA LEU A 115 -15.32 3.85 -13.49
C LEU A 115 -14.55 4.49 -14.64
N SER A 116 -14.36 3.76 -15.72
CA SER A 116 -13.61 4.24 -16.89
C SER A 116 -14.28 5.40 -17.58
N GLN A 117 -15.62 5.39 -17.70
CA GLN A 117 -16.40 6.51 -18.24
C GLN A 117 -16.26 7.78 -17.39
N VAL A 118 -16.43 7.67 -16.06
CA VAL A 118 -16.31 8.83 -15.15
C VAL A 118 -14.87 9.32 -15.09
N TYR A 119 -13.88 8.43 -15.15
CA TYR A 119 -12.47 8.79 -15.17
C TYR A 119 -12.12 9.68 -16.37
N LEU A 120 -12.73 9.46 -17.54
CA LEU A 120 -12.51 10.29 -18.73
C LEU A 120 -13.16 11.67 -18.63
N GLY A 121 -14.37 11.73 -18.08
CA GLY A 121 -15.09 13.00 -17.93
C GLY A 121 -14.53 13.87 -16.80
N ASP A 122 -13.95 13.24 -15.78
CA ASP A 122 -13.52 13.91 -14.57
C ASP A 122 -12.27 13.20 -13.96
N PRO A 123 -11.11 13.29 -14.64
CA PRO A 123 -9.91 12.58 -14.23
C PRO A 123 -9.35 13.14 -12.91
N PRO A 124 -8.65 12.31 -12.12
CA PRO A 124 -7.97 12.77 -10.90
C PRO A 124 -6.92 13.82 -11.23
N ILE A 125 -6.96 14.96 -10.54
CA ILE A 125 -5.96 16.02 -10.65
C ILE A 125 -5.19 16.07 -9.32
N PRO A 126 -3.85 15.96 -9.32
CA PRO A 126 -3.06 16.09 -8.10
C PRO A 126 -3.41 17.37 -7.32
N GLY A 127 -3.70 17.23 -6.03
CA GLY A 127 -4.11 18.33 -5.15
C GLY A 127 -5.61 18.72 -5.22
N ALA A 128 -6.36 18.29 -6.24
CA ALA A 128 -7.79 18.56 -6.34
C ALA A 128 -8.61 17.51 -5.58
N MET A 129 -8.79 17.72 -4.27
CA MET A 129 -9.46 16.77 -3.40
C MET A 129 -10.97 16.65 -3.70
N ARG A 130 -11.48 15.42 -3.69
CA ARG A 130 -12.89 15.10 -3.91
C ARG A 130 -13.50 14.44 -2.70
N VAL A 131 -14.77 14.74 -2.43
CA VAL A 131 -15.46 14.22 -1.25
C VAL A 131 -15.66 12.71 -1.38
N SER A 132 -15.16 11.95 -0.40
CA SER A 132 -15.32 10.50 -0.34
C SER A 132 -16.76 10.10 -0.04
N ARG A 133 -17.26 9.08 -0.75
CA ARG A 133 -18.61 8.53 -0.52
C ARG A 133 -18.63 7.40 0.51
N CYS A 134 -17.45 6.88 0.88
CA CYS A 134 -17.31 5.80 1.85
C CYS A 134 -16.93 6.29 3.25
N TYR A 135 -17.11 5.40 4.22
CA TYR A 135 -16.80 5.60 5.63
C TYR A 135 -15.79 4.56 6.09
N ILE A 136 -15.02 4.92 7.11
CA ILE A 136 -14.11 4.05 7.83
C ILE A 136 -14.46 4.04 9.31
N THR A 137 -14.04 2.99 9.98
CA THR A 137 -14.11 2.88 11.44
C THR A 137 -12.70 3.08 11.97
N VAL A 138 -12.51 4.10 12.81
CA VAL A 138 -11.23 4.38 13.46
C VAL A 138 -11.34 4.09 14.95
N GLN A 139 -10.27 3.56 15.52
CA GLN A 139 -10.15 3.40 16.96
C GLN A 139 -9.77 4.76 17.57
N THR A 140 -10.43 5.14 18.64
CA THR A 140 -10.07 6.32 19.43
C THR A 140 -9.62 5.88 20.81
N GLN A 141 -8.53 6.48 21.28
CA GLN A 141 -8.18 6.42 22.69
C GLN A 141 -9.32 7.08 23.49
N ALA A 142 -10.00 6.33 24.37
CA ALA A 142 -11.01 6.92 25.23
C ALA A 142 -10.40 7.41 26.55
N CYS A 143 -11.10 8.37 27.15
CA CYS A 143 -10.89 8.90 28.49
C CYS A 143 -10.72 7.80 29.54
N GLU A 144 -9.98 8.12 30.61
CA GLU A 144 -9.63 7.51 31.91
C GLU A 144 -10.06 6.05 32.28
N ASN A 145 -11.06 5.46 31.63
CA ASN A 145 -11.69 4.18 31.95
C ASN A 145 -11.25 3.03 31.03
N GLY A 146 -10.28 3.25 30.14
CA GLY A 146 -9.61 2.19 29.35
C GLY A 146 -10.45 1.48 28.28
N SER A 147 -11.65 1.97 27.94
CA SER A 147 -12.50 1.37 26.91
C SER A 147 -12.10 1.87 25.52
N ILE A 148 -11.91 0.98 24.53
CA ILE A 148 -11.60 1.41 23.15
C ILE A 148 -12.88 1.89 22.47
N GLY A 149 -12.96 3.18 22.16
CA GLY A 149 -14.05 3.75 21.37
C GLY A 149 -13.85 3.47 19.88
N LEU A 150 -14.91 3.09 19.17
CA LEU A 150 -14.93 3.00 17.71
C LEU A 150 -15.75 4.14 17.14
N ILE A 151 -15.14 5.00 16.31
CA ILE A 151 -15.83 6.09 15.63
C ILE A 151 -15.95 5.77 14.14
N LYS A 152 -17.17 5.84 13.62
CA LYS A 152 -17.43 5.80 12.18
C LYS A 152 -17.31 7.21 11.62
N MET A 153 -16.36 7.43 10.72
CA MET A 153 -16.14 8.72 10.08
C MET A 153 -16.04 8.58 8.56
N ARG A 154 -16.22 9.71 7.86
CA ARG A 154 -16.07 9.75 6.40
C ARG A 154 -14.59 9.56 6.04
N TYR A 155 -14.31 8.78 4.99
CA TYR A 155 -12.92 8.61 4.53
C TYR A 155 -12.36 9.98 4.08
N PRO A 156 -11.11 10.34 4.43
CA PRO A 156 -10.50 11.60 4.02
C PRO A 156 -10.62 11.87 2.51
N PRO A 157 -10.92 13.09 2.05
CA PRO A 157 -10.97 13.41 0.63
C PRO A 157 -9.66 13.04 -0.10
N THR A 158 -9.78 12.48 -1.31
CA THR A 158 -8.66 12.19 -2.22
C THR A 158 -9.02 12.64 -3.64
N PRO A 159 -8.05 12.77 -4.56
CA PRO A 159 -8.33 13.07 -5.97
C PRO A 159 -9.19 12.01 -6.70
N VAL A 160 -9.28 10.79 -6.18
CA VAL A 160 -10.02 9.66 -6.79
C VAL A 160 -11.33 9.32 -6.06
N SER A 161 -11.68 10.09 -5.03
CA SER A 161 -12.79 9.80 -4.11
C SER A 161 -14.19 9.86 -4.75
N HIS A 162 -14.36 10.61 -5.83
CA HIS A 162 -15.63 10.69 -6.58
C HIS A 162 -15.85 9.49 -7.51
N LEU A 163 -14.79 8.73 -7.82
CA LEU A 163 -14.83 7.70 -8.85
C LEU A 163 -15.66 6.47 -8.42
N PRO A 164 -16.40 5.85 -9.35
CA PRO A 164 -17.15 4.63 -9.08
C PRO A 164 -16.26 3.49 -8.59
N GLY A 165 -16.60 2.91 -7.44
CA GLY A 165 -15.85 1.78 -6.88
C GLY A 165 -14.67 2.17 -5.97
N SER A 166 -14.45 3.47 -5.75
CA SER A 166 -13.48 4.00 -4.77
C SER A 166 -13.92 3.78 -3.31
N GLY A 167 -13.92 2.53 -2.85
CA GLY A 167 -14.08 2.18 -1.44
C GLY A 167 -12.77 2.32 -0.65
N PRO A 168 -12.77 2.09 0.68
CA PRO A 168 -11.60 2.32 1.54
C PRO A 168 -10.32 1.64 1.02
N TYR A 169 -10.41 0.38 0.61
CA TYR A 169 -9.26 -0.35 0.04
C TYR A 169 -8.67 0.29 -1.23
N ALA A 170 -9.53 0.76 -2.13
CA ALA A 170 -9.08 1.41 -3.37
C ALA A 170 -8.47 2.78 -3.08
N LEU A 171 -9.04 3.51 -2.12
CA LEU A 171 -8.51 4.80 -1.68
C LEU A 171 -7.16 4.64 -0.97
N ASP A 172 -7.03 3.70 -0.03
CA ASP A 172 -5.75 3.39 0.61
C ASP A 172 -4.69 2.98 -0.41
N SER A 173 -5.06 2.13 -1.39
CA SER A 173 -4.16 1.75 -2.49
C SER A 173 -3.69 2.99 -3.27
N TYR A 174 -4.60 3.86 -3.67
CA TYR A 174 -4.24 5.11 -4.36
C TYR A 174 -3.30 5.98 -3.52
N ARG A 175 -3.59 6.17 -2.23
CA ARG A 175 -2.76 7.00 -1.34
C ARG A 175 -1.37 6.41 -1.09
N ILE A 176 -1.26 5.07 -1.05
CA ILE A 176 0.00 4.36 -0.84
C ILE A 176 0.90 4.41 -2.08
N PHE A 177 0.31 4.26 -3.27
CA PHE A 177 1.06 4.02 -4.51
C PHE A 177 1.07 5.22 -5.48
N CYS A 178 0.02 6.05 -5.51
CA CYS A 178 -0.17 7.10 -6.54
C CYS A 178 -0.06 8.53 -6.00
N GLU A 179 -0.56 8.83 -4.79
CA GLU A 179 -0.78 10.21 -4.31
C GLU A 179 0.53 10.99 -4.02
N GLY A 180 1.67 10.29 -3.92
CA GLY A 180 3.00 10.89 -3.81
C GLY A 180 3.81 10.38 -2.62
N ALA A 181 5.03 10.89 -2.49
CA ALA A 181 6.07 10.33 -1.62
C ALA A 181 5.76 10.40 -0.12
N ALA A 182 4.87 11.29 0.33
CA ALA A 182 4.54 11.46 1.75
C ALA A 182 3.12 10.96 2.12
N ALA A 183 2.23 10.80 1.14
CA ALA A 183 0.82 10.48 1.39
C ALA A 183 0.65 9.16 2.17
N TRP A 184 1.42 8.13 1.77
CA TRP A 184 1.41 6.79 2.37
C TRP A 184 1.76 6.78 3.86
N GLU A 185 2.49 7.77 4.37
CA GLU A 185 2.92 7.83 5.78
C GLU A 185 1.74 8.06 6.74
N SER A 186 0.61 8.55 6.24
CA SER A 186 -0.61 8.80 7.04
C SER A 186 -1.73 7.78 6.81
N VAL A 187 -1.48 6.74 6.01
CA VAL A 187 -2.50 5.74 5.66
C VAL A 187 -2.53 4.64 6.73
N LEU A 188 -3.74 4.35 7.24
CA LEU A 188 -4.01 3.30 8.22
C LEU A 188 -5.03 2.31 7.61
N PRO A 189 -4.59 1.41 6.71
CA PRO A 189 -5.49 0.53 5.99
C PRO A 189 -5.97 -0.62 6.88
N SER A 190 -7.16 -1.14 6.59
CA SER A 190 -7.66 -2.39 7.20
C SER A 190 -7.34 -3.63 6.36
N ASP A 191 -6.86 -3.47 5.12
CA ASP A 191 -6.53 -4.58 4.25
C ASP A 191 -5.22 -5.26 4.68
N LYS A 192 -5.27 -6.58 4.85
CA LYS A 192 -4.16 -7.37 5.39
C LYS A 192 -2.88 -7.29 4.53
N GLU A 193 -3.00 -7.17 3.21
CA GLU A 193 -1.84 -7.14 2.32
C GLU A 193 -1.23 -5.73 2.27
N LEU A 194 -2.07 -4.68 2.33
CA LEU A 194 -1.59 -3.31 2.53
C LEU A 194 -0.91 -3.11 3.90
N ILE A 195 -1.44 -3.73 4.96
CA ILE A 195 -0.82 -3.72 6.30
C ILE A 195 0.58 -4.33 6.25
N LYS A 196 0.73 -5.53 5.67
CA LYS A 196 2.05 -6.18 5.50
C LYS A 196 3.01 -5.28 4.72
N TYR A 197 2.54 -4.69 3.62
CA TYR A 197 3.35 -3.80 2.80
C TYR A 197 3.78 -2.55 3.55
N LEU A 198 2.90 -1.93 4.35
CA LEU A 198 3.24 -0.74 5.15
C LEU A 198 4.19 -1.07 6.31
N LYS A 199 4.00 -2.19 7.02
CA LYS A 199 4.97 -2.67 8.02
C LYS A 199 6.36 -2.77 7.41
N TRP A 200 6.47 -3.45 6.26
CA TRP A 200 7.71 -3.57 5.51
C TRP A 200 8.26 -2.20 5.11
N LYS A 201 7.45 -1.33 4.51
CA LYS A 201 7.87 -0.03 3.97
C LYS A 201 8.38 0.90 5.06
N TRP A 202 7.73 0.94 6.23
CA TRP A 202 8.20 1.71 7.39
C TRP A 202 9.51 1.16 7.96
N ALA A 203 9.59 -0.16 8.15
CA ALA A 203 10.80 -0.80 8.68
C ALA A 203 12.00 -0.61 7.73
N PHE A 204 11.79 -0.81 6.43
CA PHE A 204 12.85 -0.76 5.42
C PHE A 204 13.27 0.67 5.07
N ASN A 205 12.33 1.59 4.81
CA ASN A 205 12.64 2.95 4.35
C ASN A 205 12.90 3.95 5.48
N LYS A 206 12.32 3.73 6.66
CA LYS A 206 12.35 4.70 7.76
C LYS A 206 12.98 4.14 9.04
N LEU A 207 13.36 2.86 9.06
CA LEU A 207 13.88 2.16 10.25
C LEU A 207 12.98 2.35 11.47
N ARG A 208 11.65 2.29 11.25
CA ARG A 208 10.65 2.46 12.29
C ARG A 208 9.69 1.28 12.31
N GLN A 209 9.26 0.95 13.52
CA GLN A 209 8.11 0.09 13.73
C GLN A 209 6.84 0.80 13.26
N TRP A 210 5.85 0.04 12.81
CA TRP A 210 4.57 0.58 12.42
C TRP A 210 3.43 -0.35 12.82
N ASP A 211 2.38 0.25 13.39
CA ASP A 211 1.16 -0.42 13.83
C ASP A 211 -0.03 0.06 12.98
N PRO A 212 -0.94 -0.85 12.55
CA PRO A 212 -2.07 -0.48 11.70
C PRO A 212 -3.12 0.42 12.38
N SER A 213 -3.12 0.53 13.71
CA SER A 213 -4.05 1.38 14.46
C SER A 213 -3.38 2.68 14.95
N LEU A 214 -2.10 2.61 15.33
CA LEU A 214 -1.35 3.72 15.93
C LEU A 214 -0.44 4.45 14.93
N GLY A 215 -0.09 3.83 13.81
CA GLY A 215 0.86 4.36 12.84
C GLY A 215 2.33 4.16 13.25
N PRO A 216 3.24 5.07 12.88
CA PRO A 216 4.67 4.91 13.13
C PRO A 216 5.02 4.99 14.62
N GLY A 217 5.83 4.03 15.09
CA GLY A 217 6.29 3.93 16.46
C GLY A 217 7.79 4.19 16.62
N MET A 218 8.40 3.43 17.54
CA MET A 218 9.83 3.49 17.88
C MET A 218 10.72 3.02 16.70
N LEU A 219 12.03 3.14 16.87
CA LEU A 219 13.00 2.59 15.90
C LEU A 219 12.82 1.07 15.75
N ALA A 220 12.94 0.59 14.52
CA ALA A 220 13.00 -0.83 14.22
C ALA A 220 14.38 -1.35 14.62
N ASP A 221 14.43 -2.12 15.70
CA ASP A 221 15.64 -2.82 16.13
C ASP A 221 15.82 -4.14 15.37
N LEU A 222 16.94 -4.82 15.66
CA LEU A 222 17.29 -6.08 15.03
C LEU A 222 16.22 -7.15 15.24
N GLU A 223 15.69 -7.26 16.46
CA GLU A 223 14.69 -8.25 16.82
C GLU A 223 13.39 -8.03 16.03
N TYR A 224 12.90 -6.79 15.98
CA TYR A 224 11.73 -6.43 15.19
C TYR A 224 11.92 -6.76 13.70
N MET A 225 13.08 -6.44 13.11
CA MET A 225 13.34 -6.76 11.70
C MET A 225 13.30 -8.27 11.42
N GLU A 226 13.85 -9.08 12.32
CA GLU A 226 13.83 -10.53 12.18
C GLU A 226 12.42 -11.11 12.35
N GLN A 227 11.66 -10.64 13.33
CA GLN A 227 10.26 -11.04 13.54
C GLN A 227 9.39 -10.67 12.34
N LEU A 228 9.50 -9.43 11.86
CA LEU A 228 8.77 -8.96 10.67
C LEU A 228 9.15 -9.77 9.43
N THR A 229 10.43 -10.11 9.25
CA THR A 229 10.85 -10.95 8.11
C THR A 229 10.18 -12.32 8.15
N LYS A 230 10.07 -12.95 9.33
CA LYS A 230 9.34 -14.22 9.50
C LYS A 230 7.84 -14.08 9.24
N GLU A 231 7.23 -12.96 9.67
CA GLU A 231 5.82 -12.66 9.40
C GLU A 231 5.53 -12.54 7.89
N LEU A 232 6.41 -11.87 7.15
CA LEU A 232 6.22 -11.58 5.72
C LEU A 232 6.55 -12.77 4.82
N HIS A 233 7.48 -13.63 5.24
CA HIS A 233 7.88 -14.85 4.53
C HIS A 233 7.88 -16.02 5.52
N PRO A 234 6.69 -16.57 5.85
CA PRO A 234 6.63 -17.79 6.62
C PRO A 234 7.37 -18.87 5.84
N GLN A 235 8.37 -19.50 6.47
CA GLN A 235 9.02 -20.68 5.88
C GLN A 235 7.93 -21.73 5.64
N PRO A 236 7.93 -22.43 4.50
CA PRO A 236 7.04 -23.56 4.34
C PRO A 236 7.32 -24.59 5.44
N ASP A 237 6.25 -25.04 6.12
CA ASP A 237 6.28 -26.16 7.06
C ASP A 237 6.77 -27.45 6.39
#